data_AF-A0A5R8NBS1-F1
#
_entry.id   AF-A0A5R8NBS1-F1
#
_cell.length_a   1.000
_cell.length_b   1.000
_cell.length_c   1.000
_cell.angle_alpha   90.00
_cell.angle_beta   90.00
_cell.angle_gamma   90.00
#
_symmetry.space_group_name_H-M   'P 1'
#
loop_
_entity.id
_entity.type
_entity.pdbx_description
1 polymer ?
#
loop_
_entity_poly.entity_id
_entity_poly.type
_entity_poly.pdbx_seq_one_letter_code
_entity_poly.pdbx_strand_id
1 'polypeptide(L)'
;MRRTIALAAPIAALALLTTPAAAVSDATAPERPAYALRGSASGTLPESFGQWAGEKVRFAVDARSDGVKTQGTFDVFHAGKPGKPTVGDFQGRIACLVAGDGIAVATGVITKGYVNIEGEPKMDVSGKKVSFTVHDKGRRDTMFWMWEFLGAPVNDCQGTAPVFRPSKSSFKVKG
;
A
#
# COMPACT_ATOMS: atom_id res chain seq x y z
N MET A 1 -1.76 15.62 -102.06
CA MET A 1 -2.17 16.89 -101.42
C MET A 1 -2.46 16.64 -99.94
N ARG A 2 -1.91 17.50 -99.06
CA ARG A 2 -2.25 17.74 -97.62
C ARG A 2 -1.99 16.57 -96.63
N ARG A 3 -0.96 16.71 -95.76
CA ARG A 3 -0.98 17.13 -94.33
C ARG A 3 -1.69 16.08 -93.45
N THR A 4 -1.14 15.57 -92.35
CA THR A 4 -0.75 16.32 -91.13
C THR A 4 0.02 15.38 -90.18
N ILE A 5 1.06 15.90 -89.51
CA ILE A 5 1.77 15.24 -88.39
C ILE A 5 1.00 15.55 -87.10
N ALA A 6 0.72 14.54 -86.28
CA ALA A 6 0.20 14.74 -84.92
C ALA A 6 1.09 13.98 -83.92
N LEU A 7 1.77 14.74 -83.06
CA LEU A 7 2.46 14.23 -81.88
C LEU A 7 1.42 13.80 -80.83
N ALA A 8 1.57 12.59 -80.29
CA ALA A 8 0.83 12.15 -79.11
C ALA A 8 1.79 12.03 -77.92
N ALA A 9 1.52 12.82 -76.88
CA ALA A 9 2.26 12.86 -75.62
C ALA A 9 2.01 11.61 -74.77
N PRO A 10 2.99 11.14 -73.97
CA PRO A 10 2.78 10.04 -73.04
C PRO A 10 2.04 10.54 -71.79
N ILE A 11 0.85 9.99 -71.53
CA ILE A 11 0.12 10.17 -70.28
C ILE A 11 0.73 9.23 -69.24
N ALA A 12 1.50 9.79 -68.31
CA ALA A 12 1.98 9.07 -67.14
C ALA A 12 0.80 8.81 -66.19
N ALA A 13 0.41 7.54 -66.03
CA ALA A 13 -0.59 7.12 -65.05
C ALA A 13 0.02 7.19 -63.64
N LEU A 14 -0.42 8.15 -62.82
CA LEU A 14 -0.16 8.19 -61.38
C LEU A 14 -0.92 7.04 -60.71
N ALA A 15 -0.18 6.07 -60.17
CA ALA A 15 -0.73 5.07 -59.27
C ALA A 15 -1.16 5.74 -57.94
N LEU A 16 -2.47 5.83 -57.71
CA LEU A 16 -3.04 6.21 -56.42
C LEU A 16 -2.84 5.04 -55.43
N LEU A 17 -1.78 5.11 -54.64
CA LEU A 17 -1.62 4.27 -53.44
C LEU A 17 -2.67 4.70 -52.42
N THR A 18 -3.78 3.96 -52.36
CA THR A 18 -4.75 4.06 -51.28
C THR A 18 -4.10 3.52 -50.01
N THR A 19 -3.71 4.40 -49.10
CA THR A 19 -3.34 4.02 -47.73
C THR A 19 -4.61 3.58 -47.00
N PRO A 20 -4.70 2.33 -46.51
CA PRO A 20 -5.81 1.98 -45.61
C PRO A 20 -5.64 2.83 -44.35
N ALA A 21 -6.69 3.60 -44.01
CA ALA A 21 -6.78 4.27 -42.73
C ALA A 21 -6.78 3.19 -41.65
N ALA A 22 -5.63 3.00 -40.99
CA ALA A 22 -5.55 2.16 -39.81
C ALA A 22 -6.52 2.74 -38.78
N ALA A 23 -7.55 1.96 -38.42
CA ALA A 23 -8.43 2.30 -37.32
C ALA A 23 -7.56 2.51 -36.08
N VAL A 24 -7.58 3.72 -35.54
CA VAL A 24 -6.97 4.02 -34.24
C VAL A 24 -7.81 3.25 -33.24
N SER A 25 -7.31 2.11 -32.74
CA SER A 25 -7.91 1.48 -31.57
C SER A 25 -7.95 2.52 -30.46
N ASP A 26 -9.14 2.83 -29.97
CA ASP A 26 -9.31 3.57 -28.72
C ASP A 26 -8.52 2.84 -27.64
N ALA A 27 -7.35 3.38 -27.30
CA ALA A 27 -6.56 2.90 -26.18
C ALA A 27 -7.43 3.06 -24.94
N THR A 28 -8.02 1.97 -24.49
CA THR A 28 -8.79 1.96 -23.25
C THR A 28 -7.85 2.42 -22.15
N ALA A 29 -8.22 3.51 -21.45
CA ALA A 29 -7.41 4.01 -20.35
C ALA A 29 -7.15 2.84 -19.38
N PRO A 30 -5.90 2.65 -18.90
CA PRO A 30 -5.58 1.53 -18.03
C PRO A 30 -6.50 1.55 -16.81
N GLU A 31 -7.06 0.38 -16.48
CA GLU A 31 -7.92 0.23 -15.32
C GLU A 31 -7.15 0.64 -14.06
N ARG A 32 -7.77 1.49 -13.23
CA ARG A 32 -7.11 1.98 -12.01
C ARG A 32 -6.97 0.82 -11.02
N PRO A 33 -5.81 0.72 -10.34
CA PRO A 33 -5.60 -0.35 -9.39
C PRO A 33 -6.53 -0.17 -8.18
N ALA A 34 -7.08 -1.28 -7.69
CA ALA A 34 -7.95 -1.31 -6.53
C ALA A 34 -7.31 -2.15 -5.42
N TYR A 35 -6.80 -1.47 -4.39
CA TYR A 35 -6.12 -2.09 -3.25
C TYR A 35 -7.07 -2.25 -2.07
N ALA A 36 -6.91 -3.34 -1.32
CA ALA A 36 -7.55 -3.54 -0.03
C ALA A 36 -6.61 -4.26 0.95
N LEU A 37 -6.66 -3.84 2.20
CA LEU A 37 -6.06 -4.52 3.35
C LEU A 37 -7.09 -4.55 4.47
N ARG A 38 -7.51 -5.75 4.86
CA ARG A 38 -8.47 -5.93 5.94
C ARG A 38 -8.08 -7.06 6.85
N GLY A 39 -8.23 -6.86 8.16
CA GLY A 39 -8.10 -7.93 9.15
C GLY A 39 -7.33 -7.48 10.37
N SER A 40 -6.91 -8.46 11.15
CA SER A 40 -6.21 -8.25 12.40
C SER A 40 -5.08 -9.25 12.60
N ALA A 41 -4.16 -8.90 13.49
CA ALA A 41 -3.12 -9.76 13.98
C ALA A 41 -2.96 -9.57 15.49
N SER A 42 -2.64 -10.65 16.19
CA SER A 42 -2.15 -10.57 17.56
C SER A 42 -1.09 -11.62 17.82
N GLY A 43 -0.21 -11.34 18.77
CA GLY A 43 0.84 -12.26 19.15
C GLY A 43 1.74 -11.72 20.24
N THR A 44 2.76 -12.52 20.55
CA THR A 44 3.81 -12.17 21.50
C THR A 44 5.07 -11.79 20.72
N LEU A 45 5.69 -10.68 21.08
CA LEU A 45 6.91 -10.20 20.44
C LEU A 45 8.08 -11.16 20.73
N PRO A 46 8.80 -11.65 19.70
CA PRO A 46 9.96 -12.51 19.88
C PRO A 46 11.19 -11.71 20.37
N GLU A 47 12.24 -12.43 20.77
CA GLU A 47 13.52 -11.86 21.25
C GLU A 47 14.12 -10.79 20.33
N SER A 48 13.88 -10.87 19.02
CA SER A 48 14.34 -9.86 18.06
C SER A 48 13.76 -8.44 18.29
N PHE A 49 12.75 -8.29 19.14
CA PHE A 49 12.18 -7.00 19.55
C PHE A 49 12.82 -6.43 20.83
N GLY A 50 13.91 -7.04 21.32
CA GLY A 50 14.75 -6.50 22.39
C GLY A 50 13.98 -6.34 23.70
N GLN A 51 13.98 -5.12 24.26
CA GLN A 51 13.33 -4.84 25.55
C GLN A 51 11.83 -5.20 25.60
N TRP A 52 11.17 -5.19 24.45
CA TRP A 52 9.75 -5.52 24.29
C TRP A 52 9.49 -7.02 24.07
N ALA A 53 10.52 -7.86 24.06
CA ALA A 53 10.37 -9.31 23.96
C ALA A 53 9.44 -9.84 25.07
N GLY A 54 8.54 -10.75 24.69
CA GLY A 54 7.53 -11.33 25.58
C GLY A 54 6.25 -10.50 25.74
N GLU A 55 6.21 -9.25 25.26
CA GLU A 55 5.03 -8.41 25.32
C GLU A 55 4.01 -8.76 24.24
N LYS A 56 2.75 -8.37 24.46
CA LYS A 56 1.63 -8.75 23.59
C LYS A 56 1.19 -7.57 22.77
N VAL A 57 1.03 -7.80 21.47
CA VAL A 57 0.57 -6.80 20.52
C VAL A 57 -0.70 -7.26 19.81
N ARG A 58 -1.55 -6.29 19.47
CA ARG A 58 -2.74 -6.46 18.62
C ARG A 58 -2.78 -5.32 17.62
N PHE A 59 -3.07 -5.68 16.37
CA PHE A 59 -3.25 -4.77 15.25
C PHE A 59 -4.58 -5.08 14.58
N ALA A 60 -5.29 -4.05 14.15
CA ALA A 60 -6.40 -4.18 13.23
C ALA A 60 -6.27 -3.10 12.15
N VAL A 61 -6.51 -3.47 10.90
CA VAL A 61 -6.51 -2.57 9.74
C VAL A 61 -7.71 -2.87 8.87
N ASP A 62 -8.41 -1.84 8.42
CA ASP A 62 -9.47 -1.95 7.41
C ASP A 62 -9.34 -0.75 6.47
N ALA A 63 -8.85 -1.00 5.26
CA ALA A 63 -8.52 0.05 4.31
C ALA A 63 -8.71 -0.38 2.85
N ARG A 64 -9.00 0.61 2.02
CA ARG A 64 -9.11 0.49 0.57
C ARG A 64 -8.54 1.71 -0.14
N SER A 65 -8.06 1.52 -1.36
CA SER A 65 -7.57 2.58 -2.24
C SER A 65 -7.93 2.27 -3.69
N ASP A 66 -8.27 3.30 -4.46
CA ASP A 66 -8.46 3.23 -5.92
C ASP A 66 -7.25 3.77 -6.71
N GLY A 67 -6.10 3.88 -6.04
CA GLY A 67 -4.87 4.46 -6.57
C GLY A 67 -4.82 6.00 -6.50
N VAL A 68 -5.95 6.67 -6.25
CA VAL A 68 -6.02 8.14 -6.12
C VAL A 68 -6.46 8.54 -4.72
N LYS A 69 -7.49 7.88 -4.19
CA LYS A 69 -8.08 8.13 -2.89
C LYS A 69 -7.93 6.90 -2.02
N THR A 70 -7.24 7.08 -0.90
CA THR A 70 -7.14 6.08 0.15
C THR A 70 -8.10 6.42 1.30
N GLN A 71 -8.75 5.40 1.85
CA GLN A 71 -9.49 5.54 3.09
C GLN A 71 -9.44 4.25 3.91
N GLY A 72 -9.48 4.40 5.22
CA GLY A 72 -9.48 3.28 6.14
C GLY A 72 -9.11 3.71 7.54
N THR A 73 -9.11 2.74 8.45
CA THR A 73 -8.71 2.93 9.84
C THR A 73 -7.74 1.86 10.28
N PHE A 74 -7.03 2.15 11.36
CA PHE A 74 -6.24 1.18 12.07
C PHE A 74 -6.37 1.36 13.58
N ASP A 75 -6.10 0.28 14.31
CA ASP A 75 -6.09 0.21 15.77
C ASP A 75 -4.88 -0.63 16.20
N VAL A 76 -4.12 -0.12 17.17
CA VAL A 76 -2.93 -0.78 17.71
C VAL A 76 -3.01 -0.78 19.23
N PHE A 77 -2.77 -1.95 19.81
CA PHE A 77 -2.65 -2.12 21.24
C PHE A 77 -1.36 -2.89 21.56
N HIS A 78 -0.56 -2.35 22.46
CA HIS A 78 0.66 -2.95 22.97
C HIS A 78 0.56 -3.06 24.49
N ALA A 79 0.30 -4.28 24.97
CA ALA A 79 0.26 -4.58 26.39
C ALA A 79 1.68 -4.72 26.94
N GLY A 80 1.94 -4.13 28.10
CA GLY A 80 3.14 -4.44 28.86
C GLY A 80 3.13 -5.89 29.36
N LYS A 81 4.26 -6.30 29.94
CA LYS A 81 4.40 -7.58 30.65
C LYS A 81 3.35 -7.70 31.78
N PRO A 82 3.04 -8.92 32.27
CA PRO A 82 2.11 -9.09 33.39
C PRO A 82 2.45 -8.18 34.58
N GLY A 83 1.49 -7.38 35.04
CA GLY A 83 1.68 -6.40 36.12
C GLY A 83 2.34 -5.07 35.72
N LYS A 84 2.74 -4.91 34.46
CA LYS A 84 3.23 -3.65 33.89
C LYS A 84 2.09 -2.91 33.16
N PRO A 85 2.15 -1.57 33.08
CA PRO A 85 1.13 -0.80 32.36
C PRO A 85 1.14 -1.10 30.86
N THR A 86 0.05 -0.75 30.18
CA THR A 86 -0.02 -0.73 28.72
C THR A 86 1.08 0.17 28.16
N VAL A 87 1.82 -0.33 27.16
CA VAL A 87 2.91 0.39 26.49
C VAL A 87 2.37 1.35 25.43
N GLY A 88 1.28 0.98 24.75
CA GLY A 88 0.64 1.85 23.78
C GLY A 88 -0.79 1.44 23.43
N ASP A 89 -1.63 2.44 23.19
CA ASP A 89 -3.01 2.27 22.76
C ASP A 89 -3.38 3.46 21.86
N PHE A 90 -3.45 3.22 20.55
CA PHE A 90 -3.67 4.26 19.58
C PHE A 90 -4.37 3.76 18.32
N GLN A 91 -5.12 4.66 17.70
CA GLN A 91 -5.86 4.41 16.47
C GLN A 91 -5.72 5.59 15.51
N GLY A 92 -6.03 5.35 14.25
CA GLY A 92 -5.89 6.39 13.24
C GLY A 92 -6.57 6.09 11.91
N ARG A 93 -6.21 6.89 10.92
CA ARG A 93 -6.70 6.77 9.54
C ARG A 93 -5.58 6.35 8.61
N ILE A 94 -5.90 5.53 7.63
CA ILE A 94 -4.96 5.17 6.57
C ILE A 94 -4.94 6.28 5.52
N ALA A 95 -3.75 6.81 5.26
CA ALA A 95 -3.50 7.89 4.31
C ALA A 95 -2.92 7.37 2.98
N CYS A 96 -2.20 6.25 3.01
CA CYS A 96 -1.65 5.60 1.82
C CYS A 96 -1.83 4.08 1.92
N LEU A 97 -2.15 3.43 0.81
CA LEU A 97 -2.20 1.99 0.67
C LEU A 97 -1.78 1.61 -0.74
N VAL A 98 -0.82 0.70 -0.84
CA VAL A 98 -0.46 -0.04 -2.05
C VAL A 98 -0.41 -1.52 -1.73
N ALA A 99 -0.77 -2.36 -2.70
CA ALA A 99 -0.75 -3.80 -2.53
C ALA A 99 -0.49 -4.52 -3.86
N GLY A 100 0.00 -5.75 -3.75
CA GLY A 100 0.24 -6.68 -4.87
C GLY A 100 0.84 -7.99 -4.36
N ASP A 101 0.55 -9.10 -5.03
CA ASP A 101 1.08 -10.43 -4.69
C ASP A 101 0.93 -10.83 -3.20
N GLY A 102 -0.22 -10.48 -2.61
CA GLY A 102 -0.51 -10.76 -1.21
C GLY A 102 0.25 -9.88 -0.20
N ILE A 103 1.04 -8.91 -0.67
CA ILE A 103 1.75 -7.94 0.17
C ILE A 103 1.03 -6.60 0.12
N ALA A 104 0.82 -5.98 1.28
CA ALA A 104 0.30 -4.62 1.41
C ALA A 104 1.25 -3.75 2.21
N VAL A 105 1.46 -2.52 1.76
CA VAL A 105 2.13 -1.46 2.52
C VAL A 105 1.13 -0.34 2.73
N ALA A 106 0.91 0.02 3.99
CA ALA A 106 -0.03 1.07 4.38
C ALA A 106 0.64 2.08 5.31
N THR A 107 0.38 3.37 5.09
CA THR A 107 0.76 4.44 6.00
C THR A 107 -0.47 4.99 6.68
N GLY A 108 -0.45 5.03 8.00
CA GLY A 108 -1.49 5.63 8.83
C GLY A 108 -1.04 6.94 9.46
N VAL A 109 -2.00 7.80 9.79
CA VAL A 109 -1.83 8.95 10.68
C VAL A 109 -2.66 8.69 11.93
N ILE A 110 -2.02 8.72 13.10
CA ILE A 110 -2.69 8.52 14.39
C ILE A 110 -3.63 9.70 14.63
N THR A 111 -4.90 9.42 14.95
CA THR A 111 -5.88 10.45 15.25
C THR A 111 -6.14 10.62 16.74
N LYS A 112 -5.91 9.57 17.53
CA LYS A 112 -5.92 9.62 18.99
C LYS A 112 -5.14 8.45 19.57
N GLY A 113 -4.52 8.66 20.71
CA GLY A 113 -3.89 7.60 21.49
C GLY A 113 -2.64 8.04 22.19
N TYR A 114 -2.02 7.10 22.90
CA TYR A 114 -0.84 7.38 23.70
C TYR A 114 0.15 6.23 23.68
N VAL A 115 1.36 6.54 24.12
CA VAL A 115 2.36 5.55 24.52
C VAL A 115 2.89 5.85 25.93
N ASN A 116 3.33 4.81 26.61
CA ASN A 116 3.87 4.84 27.96
C ASN A 116 5.11 3.95 27.98
N ILE A 117 6.25 4.58 27.75
CA ILE A 117 7.56 3.92 27.65
C ILE A 117 8.23 4.05 29.02
N GLU A 118 8.78 2.95 29.53
CA GLU A 118 9.47 2.97 30.83
C GLU A 118 10.63 3.99 30.80
N GLY A 119 10.66 4.87 31.81
CA GLY A 119 11.63 5.96 31.90
C GLY A 119 11.18 7.28 31.26
N GLU A 120 10.06 7.30 30.52
CA GLU A 120 9.54 8.49 29.85
C GLU A 120 8.15 8.88 30.36
N PRO A 121 7.79 10.18 30.34
CA PRO A 121 6.41 10.59 30.55
C PRO A 121 5.47 9.94 29.52
N LYS A 122 4.22 9.70 29.91
CA LYS A 122 3.18 9.28 28.96
C LYS A 122 3.06 10.32 27.84
N MET A 123 3.14 9.89 26.59
CA MET A 123 3.12 10.77 25.42
C MET A 123 1.85 10.59 24.60
N ASP A 124 1.22 11.70 24.21
CA ASP A 124 0.24 11.73 23.13
C ASP A 124 0.98 11.55 21.79
N VAL A 125 0.48 10.63 20.96
CA VAL A 125 1.08 10.30 19.66
C VAL A 125 0.20 10.72 18.48
N SER A 126 -0.84 11.52 18.73
CA SER A 126 -1.73 12.06 17.70
C SER A 126 -0.96 12.89 16.68
N GLY A 127 -1.36 12.78 15.41
CA GLY A 127 -0.72 13.43 14.27
C GLY A 127 0.55 12.73 13.77
N LYS A 128 1.09 11.75 14.50
CA LYS A 128 2.28 10.99 14.07
C LYS A 128 1.89 9.91 13.06
N LYS A 129 2.80 9.66 12.13
CA LYS A 129 2.69 8.63 11.11
C LYS A 129 3.13 7.25 11.61
N VAL A 130 2.51 6.24 11.04
CA VAL A 130 2.84 4.84 11.25
C VAL A 130 2.88 4.12 9.91
N SER A 131 3.76 3.13 9.78
CA SER A 131 3.79 2.23 8.63
C SER A 131 3.39 0.82 9.06
N PHE A 132 2.67 0.13 8.18
CA PHE A 132 2.39 -1.29 8.25
C PHE A 132 2.85 -1.95 6.96
N THR A 133 3.57 -3.05 7.07
CA THR A 133 3.77 -3.99 5.96
C THR A 133 3.17 -5.31 6.35
N VAL A 134 2.28 -5.84 5.52
CA VAL A 134 1.57 -7.12 5.73
C VAL A 134 1.83 -8.01 4.54
N HIS A 135 2.05 -9.30 4.78
CA HIS A 135 2.06 -10.34 3.77
C HIS A 135 1.01 -11.38 4.16
N ASP A 136 -0.12 -11.38 3.44
CA ASP A 136 -1.19 -12.38 3.54
C ASP A 136 -0.68 -13.72 2.98
N LYS A 137 -0.50 -14.69 3.88
CA LYS A 137 -0.10 -16.06 3.55
C LYS A 137 -1.20 -17.03 3.98
N GLY A 138 -2.46 -16.56 3.97
CA GLY A 138 -3.63 -17.31 4.40
C GLY A 138 -3.72 -17.43 5.92
N ARG A 139 -3.06 -18.44 6.50
CA ARG A 139 -3.07 -18.68 7.97
C ARG A 139 -1.72 -18.38 8.64
N ARG A 140 -0.74 -17.92 7.88
CA ARG A 140 0.65 -17.73 8.33
C ARG A 140 1.16 -16.34 7.97
N ASP A 141 0.26 -15.38 8.07
CA ASP A 141 0.54 -13.99 7.71
C ASP A 141 1.78 -13.50 8.45
N THR A 142 2.52 -12.61 7.81
CA THR A 142 3.62 -11.91 8.47
C THR A 142 3.40 -10.42 8.35
N MET A 143 3.90 -9.66 9.33
CA MET A 143 3.82 -8.21 9.28
C MET A 143 5.05 -7.54 9.88
N PHE A 144 5.18 -6.25 9.65
CA PHE A 144 6.06 -5.36 10.42
C PHE A 144 5.49 -3.95 10.43
N TRP A 145 6.06 -3.10 11.28
CA TRP A 145 5.60 -1.74 11.45
C TRP A 145 6.73 -0.79 11.81
N MET A 146 6.50 0.50 11.60
CA MET A 146 7.42 1.58 12.01
C MET A 146 6.62 2.73 12.61
N TRP A 147 7.14 3.32 13.68
CA TRP A 147 6.49 4.39 14.41
C TRP A 147 7.29 5.69 14.31
N GLU A 148 6.72 6.74 13.74
CA GLU A 148 7.39 8.05 13.66
C GLU A 148 7.70 8.61 15.06
N PHE A 149 6.82 8.38 16.04
CA PHE A 149 7.03 8.84 17.42
C PHE A 149 8.19 8.13 18.14
N LEU A 150 8.77 7.07 17.57
CA LEU A 150 10.03 6.47 18.02
C LEU A 150 11.22 6.85 17.12
N GLY A 151 11.07 7.88 16.29
CA GLY A 151 12.12 8.39 15.40
C GLY A 151 12.27 7.65 14.07
N ALA A 152 11.36 6.72 13.74
CA ALA A 152 11.43 6.05 12.44
C ALA A 152 11.05 7.00 11.29
N PRO A 153 11.77 6.99 10.15
CA PRO A 153 11.43 7.80 9.00
C PRO A 153 10.23 7.20 8.25
N VAL A 154 9.01 7.63 8.60
CA VAL A 154 7.77 7.12 7.99
C VAL A 154 7.30 8.01 6.84
N ASN A 155 7.56 7.58 5.61
CA ASN A 155 6.98 8.17 4.41
C ASN A 155 5.71 7.43 3.95
N ASP A 156 4.96 8.04 3.05
CA ASP A 156 3.74 7.45 2.49
C ASP A 156 4.07 6.21 1.68
N CYS A 157 3.39 5.11 1.99
CA CYS A 157 3.61 3.79 1.41
C CYS A 157 5.07 3.28 1.45
N GLN A 158 5.83 3.69 2.47
CA GLN A 158 7.14 3.11 2.77
C GLN A 158 6.99 1.95 3.75
N GLY A 159 7.44 0.76 3.35
CA GLY A 159 7.36 -0.47 4.14
C GLY A 159 8.72 -1.08 4.47
N THR A 160 8.72 -2.14 5.26
CA THR A 160 9.91 -2.96 5.59
C THR A 160 9.55 -4.44 5.51
N ALA A 161 10.55 -5.32 5.54
CA ALA A 161 10.30 -6.75 5.47
C ALA A 161 9.36 -7.22 6.61
N PRO A 162 8.27 -7.94 6.32
CA PRO A 162 7.29 -8.36 7.30
C PRO A 162 7.80 -9.55 8.12
N VAL A 163 8.60 -9.30 9.16
CA VAL A 163 9.30 -10.35 9.93
C VAL A 163 8.54 -10.87 11.14
N PHE A 164 7.59 -10.12 11.69
CA PHE A 164 6.75 -10.57 12.80
C PHE A 164 5.75 -11.62 12.30
N ARG A 165 5.68 -12.75 13.03
CA ARG A 165 4.71 -13.83 12.79
C ARG A 165 3.67 -13.80 13.92
N PRO A 166 2.48 -13.24 13.69
CA PRO A 166 1.41 -13.26 14.69
C PRO A 166 1.02 -14.70 15.04
N SER A 167 0.63 -14.93 16.29
CA SER A 167 0.08 -16.24 16.69
C SER A 167 -1.37 -16.42 16.22
N LYS A 168 -2.09 -15.30 16.00
CA LYS A 168 -3.41 -15.26 15.37
C LYS A 168 -3.44 -14.15 14.33
N SER A 169 -3.93 -14.45 13.13
CA SER A 169 -4.12 -13.43 12.09
C SER A 169 -5.32 -13.76 11.19
N SER A 170 -5.84 -12.72 10.56
CA SER A 170 -6.97 -12.75 9.62
C SER A 170 -6.78 -11.77 8.46
N PHE A 171 -5.54 -11.37 8.16
CA PHE A 171 -5.32 -10.37 7.12
C PHE A 171 -5.75 -10.92 5.76
N LYS A 172 -6.35 -10.03 4.96
CA LYS A 172 -6.73 -10.24 3.58
C LYS A 172 -6.19 -9.08 2.76
N VAL A 173 -5.37 -9.40 1.77
CA VAL A 173 -4.77 -8.41 0.86
C VAL A 173 -5.32 -8.61 -0.55
N LYS A 174 -5.71 -7.50 -1.19
CA LYS A 174 -6.06 -7.42 -2.61
C LYS A 174 -5.28 -6.28 -3.24
N GLY A 175 -4.70 -6.52 -4.42
CA GLY A 175 -4.00 -5.52 -5.22
C GLY A 175 -3.46 -6.13 -6.50
#